data_AF-X1AE76-F1
#
_entry.id   AF-X1AE76-F1
#
_cell.length_a   1.000
_cell.length_b   1.000
_cell.length_c   1.000
_cell.angle_alpha   90.00
_cell.angle_beta   90.00
_cell.angle_gamma   90.00
#
_symmetry.space_group_name_H-M   'P 1'
#
loop_
_entity.id
_entity.type
_entity.pdbx_description
1 polymer ?
#
loop_
_entity_poly.entity_id
_entity_poly.type
_entity_poly.pdbx_seq_one_letter_code
_entity_poly.pdbx_strand_id
1 'polypeptide(L)'
;GGGGDNPCSMLGNNAYLLESVGTSGTFSVRARQPIVDGTLHPFLLPDDRFSHPQGPRQPLHCIIDAASAIDYMAERVYGKGRFTYEMLNKVAQRTPAGSRGKVIIPFIHGQRVPYAPQGRLYIKGYAPSKDKKEDLIRAAMEGVAYAMKYGFELLREGMRKQEIVEAERITITGGGAKGEEASQIRSDVYGKELINPHTEGAAVGAAYIAAAGLLDEPVEKVSARLFERGIQVSPQKPTLIAPRDENIKLYEEGYERYLEVLEEAFKNGFEQESLIYSSG
;
A
#
# COMPACT_ATOMS: atom_id res chain seq x y z
N GLY A 1 20.54 -14.96 -13.81
CA GLY A 1 19.36 -14.20 -14.26
C GLY A 1 19.16 -12.98 -13.38
N GLY A 2 18.31 -12.03 -13.79
CA GLY A 2 17.89 -10.88 -12.95
C GLY A 2 16.42 -10.98 -12.55
N GLY A 3 15.90 -9.98 -11.84
CA GLY A 3 14.48 -9.91 -11.43
C GLY A 3 14.00 -8.46 -11.29
N GLY A 4 12.68 -8.26 -11.39
CA GLY A 4 12.06 -6.96 -11.13
C GLY A 4 12.20 -6.53 -9.67
N ASP A 5 12.04 -5.23 -9.40
CA ASP A 5 12.20 -4.63 -8.08
C ASP A 5 11.28 -5.24 -7.00
N ASN A 6 9.99 -5.39 -7.28
CA ASN A 6 9.02 -6.00 -6.36
C ASN A 6 9.28 -7.50 -6.14
N PRO A 7 9.48 -8.34 -7.19
CA PRO A 7 9.91 -9.72 -7.01
C PRO A 7 11.15 -9.88 -6.12
N CYS A 8 12.18 -9.08 -6.39
CA CYS A 8 13.39 -9.07 -5.60
C CYS A 8 13.12 -8.58 -4.17
N SER A 9 12.27 -7.57 -3.98
CA SER A 9 11.89 -7.08 -2.65
C SER A 9 11.14 -8.12 -1.83
N MET A 10 10.26 -8.91 -2.44
CA MET A 10 9.59 -10.01 -1.74
C MET A 10 10.59 -11.09 -1.31
N LEU A 11 11.57 -11.38 -2.16
CA LEU A 11 12.64 -12.34 -1.87
C LEU A 11 13.57 -11.85 -0.75
N GLY A 12 14.11 -10.64 -0.89
CA GLY A 12 15.07 -10.05 0.04
C GLY A 12 14.50 -9.69 1.41
N ASN A 13 13.18 -9.52 1.54
CA ASN A 13 12.50 -9.35 2.82
C ASN A 13 11.90 -10.65 3.39
N ASN A 14 12.03 -11.78 2.68
CA ASN A 14 11.27 -13.01 2.96
C ASN A 14 9.74 -12.78 3.09
N ALA A 15 9.22 -11.78 2.39
CA ALA A 15 7.84 -11.36 2.54
C ALA A 15 6.90 -12.34 1.84
N TYR A 16 5.87 -12.79 2.56
CA TYR A 16 4.75 -13.52 1.96
C TYR A 16 3.75 -12.54 1.34
N LEU A 17 3.41 -11.49 2.09
CA LEU A 17 2.58 -10.37 1.70
C LEU A 17 3.41 -9.09 1.83
N LEU A 18 3.61 -8.39 0.72
CA LEU A 18 4.44 -7.20 0.64
C LEU A 18 3.62 -6.01 0.18
N GLU A 19 3.66 -4.94 0.96
CA GLU A 19 3.26 -3.62 0.57
C GLU A 19 4.53 -2.78 0.28
N SER A 20 4.61 -2.19 -0.91
CA SER A 20 5.66 -1.23 -1.24
C SER A 20 5.02 0.13 -1.52
N VAL A 21 5.38 1.14 -0.73
CA VAL A 21 4.87 2.51 -0.91
C VAL A 21 6.03 3.44 -1.19
N GLY A 22 6.05 3.98 -2.40
CA GLY A 22 6.80 5.17 -2.79
C GLY A 22 5.84 6.21 -3.35
N THR A 23 6.24 6.90 -4.42
CA THR A 23 5.35 7.78 -5.19
C THR A 23 4.04 7.06 -5.53
N SER A 24 4.14 5.84 -6.04
CA SER A 24 3.05 4.88 -6.22
C SER A 24 3.04 3.81 -5.13
N GLY A 25 1.97 3.03 -5.05
CA GLY A 25 1.82 1.93 -4.10
C GLY A 25 1.64 0.60 -4.81
N THR A 26 2.16 -0.48 -4.23
CA THR A 26 1.89 -1.84 -4.70
C THR A 26 1.62 -2.79 -3.55
N PHE A 27 0.72 -3.74 -3.80
CA PHE A 27 0.48 -4.89 -2.94
C PHE A 27 0.80 -6.16 -3.72
N SER A 28 1.57 -7.04 -3.13
CA SER A 28 2.04 -8.27 -3.76
C SER A 28 1.97 -9.44 -2.78
N VAL A 29 1.59 -10.60 -3.28
CA VAL A 29 1.58 -11.84 -2.48
C VAL A 29 2.34 -12.96 -3.19
N ARG A 30 2.93 -13.87 -2.42
CA ARG A 30 3.48 -15.12 -2.95
C ARG A 30 2.35 -16.13 -3.10
N ALA A 31 1.97 -16.46 -4.33
CA ALA A 31 0.91 -17.40 -4.61
C ALA A 31 1.42 -18.66 -5.33
N ARG A 32 0.77 -19.81 -5.09
CA ARG A 32 1.09 -21.09 -5.76
C ARG A 32 0.58 -21.13 -7.20
N GLN A 33 -0.58 -20.52 -7.45
CA GLN A 33 -1.19 -20.42 -8.75
C GLN A 33 -1.47 -18.94 -9.09
N PRO A 34 -1.63 -18.60 -10.39
CA PRO A 34 -2.01 -17.27 -10.81
C PRO A 34 -3.33 -16.84 -10.16
N ILE A 35 -3.34 -15.73 -9.43
CA ILE A 35 -4.59 -15.05 -9.10
C ILE A 35 -4.91 -14.17 -10.30
N VAL A 36 -5.96 -14.53 -11.05
CA VAL A 36 -6.38 -13.81 -12.26
C VAL A 36 -7.83 -13.38 -12.06
N ASP A 37 -8.03 -12.10 -11.78
CA ASP A 37 -9.35 -11.46 -11.68
C ASP A 37 -9.55 -10.37 -12.74
N GLY A 38 -8.59 -10.18 -13.65
CA GLY A 38 -8.59 -9.15 -14.69
C GLY A 38 -8.02 -7.79 -14.26
N THR A 39 -7.68 -7.61 -12.98
CA THR A 39 -7.14 -6.34 -12.42
C THR A 39 -5.70 -6.45 -11.92
N LEU A 40 -5.15 -7.66 -11.91
CA LEU A 40 -3.81 -7.99 -11.43
C LEU A 40 -2.76 -7.95 -12.53
N HIS A 41 -1.55 -7.48 -12.18
CA HIS A 41 -0.36 -7.57 -13.03
C HIS A 41 0.44 -8.80 -12.61
N PRO A 42 0.40 -9.91 -13.38
CA PRO A 42 1.09 -11.14 -13.01
C PRO A 42 2.60 -11.02 -13.28
N PHE A 43 3.42 -11.02 -12.23
CA PHE A 43 4.88 -11.14 -12.35
C PHE A 43 5.36 -12.56 -12.03
N LEU A 44 6.45 -12.96 -12.68
CA LEU A 44 7.18 -14.18 -12.34
C LEU A 44 8.17 -13.88 -11.20
N LEU A 45 8.02 -14.54 -10.06
CA LEU A 45 9.05 -14.64 -9.03
C LEU A 45 10.07 -15.71 -9.43
N PRO A 46 11.36 -15.50 -9.24
CA PRO A 46 12.36 -16.53 -9.48
C PRO A 46 12.43 -17.58 -8.34
N ASP A 47 11.35 -17.84 -7.60
CA ASP A 47 11.29 -18.73 -6.43
C ASP A 47 10.39 -19.96 -6.73
N ASP A 48 10.87 -21.16 -6.39
CA ASP A 48 10.27 -22.49 -6.65
C ASP A 48 9.66 -23.20 -5.44
N ARG A 49 9.58 -22.56 -4.25
CA ARG A 49 9.06 -23.17 -2.99
C ARG A 49 7.67 -23.79 -3.08
N PHE A 50 6.98 -23.56 -4.19
CA PHE A 50 5.63 -24.04 -4.48
C PHE A 50 5.53 -24.98 -5.71
N SER A 51 6.67 -25.40 -6.28
CA SER A 51 6.78 -26.47 -7.28
C SER A 51 5.84 -26.35 -8.50
N HIS A 52 5.69 -25.15 -9.08
CA HIS A 52 4.73 -24.94 -10.17
C HIS A 52 5.36 -24.89 -11.58
N PRO A 53 4.88 -25.68 -12.58
CA PRO A 53 5.52 -25.81 -13.88
C PRO A 53 5.42 -24.60 -14.83
N GLN A 54 4.29 -23.84 -14.87
CA GLN A 54 4.04 -22.81 -15.91
C GLN A 54 3.03 -21.70 -15.51
N GLY A 55 3.31 -20.81 -14.52
CA GLY A 55 2.40 -19.68 -14.22
C GLY A 55 2.99 -18.58 -13.31
N PRO A 56 2.41 -17.36 -13.28
CA PRO A 56 2.88 -16.25 -12.45
C PRO A 56 2.84 -16.53 -10.96
N ARG A 57 3.84 -15.99 -10.25
CA ARG A 57 4.14 -16.29 -8.84
C ARG A 57 3.94 -15.07 -7.92
N GLN A 58 3.66 -13.91 -8.51
CA GLN A 58 3.34 -12.65 -7.82
C GLN A 58 2.18 -11.94 -8.53
N PRO A 59 0.94 -12.12 -8.08
CA PRO A 59 -0.12 -11.18 -8.39
C PRO A 59 0.17 -9.86 -7.67
N LEU A 60 0.19 -8.78 -8.45
CA LEU A 60 0.48 -7.43 -7.97
C LEU A 60 -0.67 -6.49 -8.32
N HIS A 61 -1.20 -5.80 -7.32
CA HIS A 61 -1.97 -4.57 -7.56
C HIS A 61 -1.07 -3.36 -7.41
N CYS A 62 -1.38 -2.34 -8.19
CA CYS A 62 -0.68 -1.08 -8.15
C CYS A 62 -1.72 0.04 -8.05
N ILE A 63 -1.49 0.96 -7.11
CA ILE A 63 -2.11 2.28 -7.15
C ILE A 63 -1.14 3.29 -7.73
N ILE A 64 -1.62 4.19 -8.59
CA ILE A 64 -0.77 5.20 -9.22
C ILE A 64 -0.30 6.23 -8.20
N ASP A 65 -1.23 6.73 -7.38
CA ASP A 65 -0.98 7.80 -6.44
C ASP A 65 -1.03 7.31 -5.00
N ALA A 66 0.15 7.08 -4.41
CA ALA A 66 0.30 6.74 -3.00
C ALA A 66 0.91 7.91 -2.24
N ALA A 67 2.24 7.95 -2.03
CA ALA A 67 2.87 9.11 -1.39
C ALA A 67 2.67 10.40 -2.21
N SER A 68 2.58 10.30 -3.55
CA SER A 68 2.29 11.46 -4.41
C SER A 68 0.94 12.10 -4.10
N ALA A 69 -0.06 11.34 -3.67
CA ALA A 69 -1.35 11.90 -3.28
C ALA A 69 -1.25 12.74 -2.00
N ILE A 70 -0.48 12.25 -1.03
CA ILE A 70 -0.24 12.96 0.22
C ILE A 70 0.55 14.24 -0.06
N ASP A 71 1.59 14.16 -0.90
CA ASP A 71 2.39 15.32 -1.32
C ASP A 71 1.52 16.34 -2.06
N TYR A 72 0.70 15.90 -3.01
CA TYR A 72 -0.22 16.77 -3.76
C TYR A 72 -1.17 17.51 -2.81
N MET A 73 -1.77 16.81 -1.85
CA MET A 73 -2.67 17.43 -0.87
C MET A 73 -1.93 18.39 0.06
N ALA A 74 -0.72 18.03 0.51
CA ALA A 74 0.12 18.90 1.31
C ALA A 74 0.54 20.18 0.55
N GLU A 75 0.85 20.07 -0.75
CA GLU A 75 1.11 21.23 -1.60
C GLU A 75 -0.11 22.16 -1.71
N ARG A 76 -1.33 21.61 -1.77
CA ARG A 76 -2.57 22.42 -1.79
C ARG A 76 -2.88 23.10 -0.46
N VAL A 77 -2.50 22.47 0.66
CA VAL A 77 -2.76 23.01 2.01
C VAL A 77 -1.70 24.03 2.42
N TYR A 78 -0.42 23.73 2.22
CA TYR A 78 0.71 24.52 2.74
C TYR A 78 1.51 25.27 1.67
N GLY A 79 1.40 24.86 0.41
CA GLY A 79 2.25 25.32 -0.68
C GLY A 79 3.48 24.41 -0.89
N LYS A 80 3.99 24.42 -2.12
CA LYS A 80 5.13 23.62 -2.53
C LYS A 80 6.39 23.93 -1.72
N GLY A 81 7.06 22.89 -1.23
CA GLY A 81 8.29 23.01 -0.44
C GLY A 81 8.11 23.58 0.97
N ARG A 82 6.88 23.66 1.47
CA ARG A 82 6.55 24.24 2.80
C ARG A 82 6.09 23.21 3.82
N PHE A 83 6.35 21.93 3.59
CA PHE A 83 5.99 20.84 4.50
C PHE A 83 7.11 19.79 4.55
N THR A 84 7.10 18.99 5.62
CA THR A 84 7.94 17.81 5.79
C THR A 84 7.07 16.63 6.21
N TYR A 85 7.49 15.40 5.95
CA TYR A 85 6.73 14.22 6.41
C TYR A 85 6.54 14.17 7.93
N GLU A 86 7.51 14.65 8.71
CA GLU A 86 7.38 14.77 10.16
C GLU A 86 6.25 15.74 10.55
N MET A 87 6.16 16.89 9.88
CA MET A 87 5.08 17.84 10.08
C MET A 87 3.73 17.22 9.69
N LEU A 88 3.64 16.56 8.53
CA LEU A 88 2.40 15.93 8.08
C LEU A 88 1.92 14.83 9.05
N ASN A 89 2.83 14.03 9.60
CA ASN A 89 2.50 13.05 10.64
C ASN A 89 1.90 13.71 11.89
N LYS A 90 2.52 14.78 12.39
CA LYS A 90 2.02 15.54 13.57
C LYS A 90 0.65 16.17 13.30
N VAL A 91 0.41 16.65 12.08
CA VAL A 91 -0.88 17.20 11.66
C VAL A 91 -1.94 16.10 11.59
N ALA A 92 -1.61 14.95 10.99
CA ALA A 92 -2.51 13.81 10.89
C ALA A 92 -2.92 13.30 12.28
N GLN A 93 -2.02 13.27 13.26
CA GLN A 93 -2.32 12.87 14.64
C GLN A 93 -3.31 13.79 15.37
N ARG A 94 -3.46 15.05 14.94
CA ARG A 94 -4.44 16.00 15.52
C ARG A 94 -5.84 15.84 14.95
N THR A 95 -5.97 15.12 13.85
CA THR A 95 -7.25 14.79 13.23
C THR A 95 -7.67 13.41 13.71
N PRO A 96 -8.90 13.21 14.22
CA PRO A 96 -9.34 11.88 14.65
C PRO A 96 -9.40 10.90 13.47
N ALA A 97 -9.33 9.60 13.77
CA ALA A 97 -9.54 8.55 12.80
C ALA A 97 -10.87 8.73 12.04
N GLY A 98 -10.84 8.47 10.73
CA GLY A 98 -11.98 8.68 9.83
C GLY A 98 -12.19 10.13 9.41
N SER A 99 -11.22 11.03 9.69
CA SER A 99 -11.16 12.41 9.22
C SER A 99 -12.47 13.20 9.37
N ARG A 100 -13.21 12.98 10.46
CA ARG A 100 -14.54 13.59 10.70
C ARG A 100 -15.53 13.38 9.54
N GLY A 101 -15.47 12.21 8.90
CA GLY A 101 -16.33 11.82 7.78
C GLY A 101 -15.85 12.28 6.40
N LYS A 102 -14.71 12.95 6.29
CA LYS A 102 -14.15 13.40 5.01
C LYS A 102 -13.54 12.21 4.27
N VAL A 103 -13.86 12.09 2.98
CA VAL A 103 -13.38 11.00 2.12
C VAL A 103 -12.62 11.59 0.94
N ILE A 104 -11.44 11.04 0.66
CA ILE A 104 -10.63 11.38 -0.51
C ILE A 104 -10.42 10.14 -1.36
N ILE A 105 -10.78 10.23 -2.65
CA ILE A 105 -10.36 9.28 -3.68
C ILE A 105 -9.09 9.84 -4.34
N PRO A 106 -7.92 9.21 -4.15
CA PRO A 106 -6.63 9.84 -4.44
C PRO A 106 -6.20 9.70 -5.91
N PHE A 107 -7.11 9.56 -6.88
CA PHE A 107 -6.78 9.16 -8.26
C PHE A 107 -6.32 10.35 -9.13
N ILE A 108 -5.34 11.13 -8.66
CA ILE A 108 -4.91 12.40 -9.27
C ILE A 108 -4.48 12.21 -10.72
N HIS A 109 -3.76 11.13 -11.02
CA HIS A 109 -3.24 10.80 -12.33
C HIS A 109 -3.96 9.57 -12.94
N GLY A 110 -5.22 9.37 -12.57
CA GLY A 110 -5.98 8.16 -12.87
C GLY A 110 -5.63 7.01 -11.92
N GLN A 111 -6.12 5.81 -12.23
CA GLN A 111 -5.91 4.62 -11.42
C GLN A 111 -5.84 3.33 -12.23
N ARG A 112 -5.00 2.39 -11.81
CA ARG A 112 -4.90 1.02 -12.36
C ARG A 112 -5.86 0.06 -11.66
N VAL A 113 -5.92 0.13 -10.33
CA VAL A 113 -6.80 -0.72 -9.50
C VAL A 113 -7.52 0.14 -8.46
N PRO A 114 -8.86 0.24 -8.51
CA PRO A 114 -9.72 -0.20 -9.61
C PRO A 114 -9.36 0.49 -10.93
N TYR A 115 -9.67 -0.12 -12.08
CA TYR A 115 -9.34 0.48 -13.37
C TYR A 115 -10.14 1.77 -13.60
N ALA A 116 -9.45 2.91 -13.53
CA ALA A 116 -10.03 4.23 -13.75
C ALA A 116 -8.98 5.16 -14.40
N PRO A 117 -8.64 4.98 -15.68
CA PRO A 117 -7.71 5.88 -16.38
C PRO A 117 -8.22 7.33 -16.42
N GLN A 118 -9.54 7.53 -16.34
CA GLN A 118 -10.22 8.82 -16.23
C GLN A 118 -10.27 9.37 -14.80
N GLY A 119 -9.75 8.63 -13.81
CA GLY A 119 -9.79 9.00 -12.40
C GLY A 119 -9.19 10.39 -12.17
N ARG A 120 -9.81 11.11 -11.22
CA ARG A 120 -9.33 12.40 -10.73
C ARG A 120 -9.43 12.42 -9.21
N LEU A 121 -8.73 13.36 -8.58
CA LEU A 121 -8.92 13.64 -7.16
C LEU A 121 -10.40 13.96 -6.91
N TYR A 122 -11.00 13.23 -5.98
CA TYR A 122 -12.39 13.43 -5.56
C TYR A 122 -12.45 13.58 -4.04
N ILE A 123 -13.10 14.63 -3.55
CA ILE A 123 -13.20 14.96 -2.13
C ILE A 123 -14.67 15.08 -1.74
N LYS A 124 -15.12 14.28 -0.78
CA LYS A 124 -16.49 14.34 -0.22
C LYS A 124 -16.46 14.75 1.25
N GLY A 125 -17.44 15.55 1.67
CA GLY A 125 -17.65 15.90 3.07
C GLY A 125 -16.75 17.01 3.62
N TYR A 126 -16.01 17.72 2.76
CA TYR A 126 -15.21 18.89 3.14
C TYR A 126 -15.93 20.20 2.80
N ALA A 127 -16.06 21.08 3.77
CA ALA A 127 -16.60 22.42 3.61
C ALA A 127 -15.58 23.47 4.10
N PRO A 128 -14.95 24.26 3.20
CA PRO A 128 -13.91 25.22 3.58
C PRO A 128 -14.31 26.24 4.66
N SER A 129 -15.60 26.54 4.79
CA SER A 129 -16.15 27.48 5.78
C SER A 129 -16.31 26.89 7.18
N LYS A 130 -16.27 25.55 7.32
CA LYS A 130 -16.53 24.83 8.58
C LYS A 130 -15.37 23.94 9.01
N ASP A 131 -14.57 23.49 8.06
CA ASP A 131 -13.52 22.51 8.27
C ASP A 131 -12.12 23.12 8.22
N LYS A 132 -11.20 22.49 8.95
CA LYS A 132 -9.78 22.83 8.88
C LYS A 132 -9.18 22.20 7.64
N LYS A 133 -8.38 22.97 6.89
CA LYS A 133 -7.67 22.46 5.70
C LYS A 133 -6.73 21.31 6.07
N GLU A 134 -6.20 21.34 7.29
CA GLU A 134 -5.32 20.33 7.85
C GLU A 134 -5.99 18.95 8.00
N ASP A 135 -7.33 18.89 8.17
CA ASP A 135 -8.06 17.63 8.21
C ASP A 135 -7.92 16.87 6.87
N LEU A 136 -7.68 17.58 5.76
CA LEU A 136 -7.45 16.97 4.44
C LEU A 136 -6.14 16.18 4.37
N ILE A 137 -5.17 16.46 5.24
CA ILE A 137 -3.91 15.72 5.29
C ILE A 137 -4.16 14.29 5.79
N ARG A 138 -4.91 14.16 6.90
CA ARG A 138 -5.31 12.82 7.38
C ARG A 138 -6.24 12.14 6.39
N ALA A 139 -7.20 12.87 5.82
CA ALA A 139 -8.12 12.29 4.83
C ALA A 139 -7.39 11.76 3.59
N ALA A 140 -6.28 12.40 3.19
CA ALA A 140 -5.44 11.92 2.09
C ALA A 140 -4.67 10.64 2.47
N MET A 141 -4.10 10.58 3.68
CA MET A 141 -3.44 9.36 4.19
C MET A 141 -4.42 8.20 4.30
N GLU A 142 -5.62 8.44 4.82
CA GLU A 142 -6.70 7.45 4.91
C GLU A 142 -7.18 7.03 3.52
N GLY A 143 -7.36 7.97 2.59
CA GLY A 143 -7.73 7.69 1.19
C GLY A 143 -6.72 6.79 0.47
N VAL A 144 -5.42 7.00 0.68
CA VAL A 144 -4.36 6.12 0.17
C VAL A 144 -4.44 4.74 0.82
N ALA A 145 -4.62 4.67 2.14
CA ALA A 145 -4.77 3.41 2.86
C ALA A 145 -5.99 2.61 2.36
N TYR A 146 -7.12 3.26 2.11
CA TYR A 146 -8.31 2.62 1.56
C TYR A 146 -8.14 2.18 0.10
N ALA A 147 -7.48 2.98 -0.75
CA ALA A 147 -7.17 2.56 -2.12
C ALA A 147 -6.26 1.34 -2.15
N MET A 148 -5.28 1.29 -1.24
CA MET A 148 -4.44 0.11 -1.04
C MET A 148 -5.24 -1.07 -0.48
N LYS A 149 -6.15 -0.85 0.48
CA LYS A 149 -7.04 -1.88 1.03
C LYS A 149 -7.92 -2.48 -0.06
N TYR A 150 -8.43 -1.68 -1.00
CA TYR A 150 -9.19 -2.17 -2.14
C TYR A 150 -8.42 -3.21 -2.95
N GLY A 151 -7.15 -2.91 -3.31
CA GLY A 151 -6.31 -3.92 -3.96
C GLY A 151 -6.03 -5.12 -3.05
N PHE A 152 -5.80 -4.90 -1.76
CA PHE A 152 -5.56 -5.99 -0.82
C PHE A 152 -6.75 -6.96 -0.70
N GLU A 153 -7.99 -6.47 -0.63
CA GLU A 153 -9.18 -7.32 -0.55
C GLU A 153 -9.39 -8.15 -1.83
N LEU A 154 -9.07 -7.61 -3.01
CA LEU A 154 -9.08 -8.37 -4.26
C LEU A 154 -8.06 -9.52 -4.25
N LEU A 155 -6.82 -9.25 -3.80
CA LEU A 155 -5.82 -10.30 -3.58
C LEU A 155 -6.30 -11.33 -2.58
N ARG A 156 -6.92 -10.87 -1.48
CA ARG A 156 -7.42 -11.72 -0.40
C ARG A 156 -8.51 -12.67 -0.88
N GLU A 157 -9.44 -12.18 -1.69
CA GLU A 157 -10.46 -13.01 -2.33
C GLU A 157 -9.81 -14.08 -3.23
N GLY A 158 -8.83 -13.67 -4.03
CA GLY A 158 -8.05 -14.57 -4.88
C GLY A 158 -7.29 -15.65 -4.11
N MET A 159 -6.64 -15.28 -3.00
CA MET A 159 -5.96 -16.21 -2.09
C MET A 159 -6.95 -17.22 -1.51
N ARG A 160 -8.11 -16.76 -1.03
CA ARG A 160 -9.14 -17.63 -0.46
C ARG A 160 -9.64 -18.67 -1.47
N LYS A 161 -9.82 -18.29 -2.73
CA LYS A 161 -10.21 -19.20 -3.82
C LYS A 161 -9.18 -20.31 -4.09
N GLN A 162 -7.92 -20.08 -3.71
CA GLN A 162 -6.82 -21.04 -3.84
C GLN A 162 -6.45 -21.73 -2.51
N GLU A 163 -7.29 -21.58 -1.47
CA GLU A 163 -7.03 -22.15 -0.13
C GLU A 163 -5.67 -21.73 0.46
N ILE A 164 -5.21 -20.54 0.08
CA ILE A 164 -3.99 -19.94 0.61
C ILE A 164 -4.29 -19.35 2.00
N VAL A 165 -3.55 -19.79 3.01
CA VAL A 165 -3.59 -19.20 4.35
C VAL A 165 -3.05 -17.78 4.29
N GLU A 166 -3.85 -16.83 4.77
CA GLU A 166 -3.48 -15.44 4.84
C GLU A 166 -2.36 -15.22 5.87
N ALA A 167 -1.32 -14.47 5.49
CA ALA A 167 -0.25 -14.14 6.42
C ALA A 167 -0.77 -13.31 7.61
N GLU A 168 -0.20 -13.57 8.79
CA GLU A 168 -0.51 -12.81 10.01
C GLU A 168 -0.08 -11.35 9.89
N ARG A 169 1.04 -11.09 9.20
CA ARG A 169 1.66 -9.78 9.06
C ARG A 169 1.78 -9.35 7.61
N ILE A 170 1.73 -8.05 7.39
CA ILE A 170 2.08 -7.42 6.10
C ILE A 170 3.50 -6.86 6.22
N THR A 171 4.40 -7.29 5.35
CA THR A 171 5.72 -6.66 5.23
C THR A 171 5.58 -5.34 4.48
N ILE A 172 6.10 -4.25 5.03
CA ILE A 172 6.09 -2.93 4.39
C ILE A 172 7.50 -2.52 3.97
N THR A 173 7.60 -1.85 2.82
CA THR A 173 8.85 -1.28 2.30
C THR A 173 8.61 0.04 1.55
N GLY A 174 9.69 0.69 1.13
CA GLY A 174 9.67 1.96 0.39
C GLY A 174 9.63 3.20 1.29
N GLY A 175 9.67 4.38 0.67
CA GLY A 175 9.71 5.67 1.39
C GLY A 175 8.49 5.90 2.29
N GLY A 176 7.31 5.43 1.88
CA GLY A 176 6.08 5.52 2.66
C GLY A 176 6.06 4.67 3.92
N ALA A 177 6.92 3.65 4.03
CA ALA A 177 7.10 2.85 5.25
C ALA A 177 7.84 3.59 6.38
N LYS A 178 8.38 4.79 6.13
CA LYS A 178 9.09 5.61 7.13
C LYS A 178 8.17 6.49 7.97
N GLY A 179 6.95 6.76 7.50
CA GLY A 179 6.00 7.58 8.24
C GLY A 179 5.30 6.77 9.33
N GLU A 180 5.49 7.14 10.60
CA GLU A 180 4.90 6.43 11.74
C GLU A 180 3.37 6.45 11.69
N GLU A 181 2.74 7.63 11.62
CA GLU A 181 1.27 7.72 11.61
C GLU A 181 0.66 7.18 10.30
N ALA A 182 1.28 7.44 9.15
CA ALA A 182 0.81 6.88 7.88
C ALA A 182 0.86 5.34 7.85
N SER A 183 1.87 4.73 8.47
CA SER A 183 1.95 3.27 8.61
C SER A 183 0.95 2.75 9.65
N GLN A 184 0.75 3.49 10.75
CA GLN A 184 -0.27 3.14 11.74
C GLN A 184 -1.68 3.19 11.15
N ILE A 185 -2.03 4.23 10.38
CA ILE A 185 -3.32 4.33 9.67
C ILE A 185 -3.52 3.10 8.78
N ARG A 186 -2.49 2.69 8.03
CA ARG A 186 -2.56 1.48 7.19
C ARG A 186 -2.77 0.21 8.03
N SER A 187 -2.06 0.06 9.14
CA SER A 187 -2.25 -1.07 10.05
C SER A 187 -3.68 -1.13 10.58
N ASP A 188 -4.20 0.00 11.06
CA ASP A 188 -5.57 0.13 11.58
C ASP A 188 -6.61 -0.17 10.47
N VAL A 189 -6.39 0.33 9.25
CA VAL A 189 -7.27 0.12 8.09
C VAL A 189 -7.29 -1.33 7.64
N TYR A 190 -6.15 -2.01 7.63
CA TYR A 190 -6.06 -3.43 7.25
C TYR A 190 -6.49 -4.38 8.37
N GLY A 191 -6.54 -3.91 9.62
CA GLY A 191 -6.74 -4.76 10.79
C GLY A 191 -5.61 -5.78 10.95
N LYS A 192 -4.38 -5.42 10.55
CA LYS A 192 -3.21 -6.33 10.51
C LYS A 192 -1.96 -5.63 10.99
N GLU A 193 -1.11 -6.40 11.69
CA GLU A 193 0.21 -5.95 12.09
C GLU A 193 1.10 -5.76 10.85
N LEU A 194 1.78 -4.62 10.78
CA LEU A 194 2.79 -4.33 9.77
C LEU A 194 4.18 -4.61 10.32
N ILE A 195 5.08 -5.12 9.47
CA ILE A 195 6.49 -5.29 9.78
C ILE A 195 7.35 -4.53 8.77
N ASN A 196 8.17 -3.60 9.25
CA ASN A 196 9.24 -2.98 8.46
C ASN A 196 10.59 -3.62 8.86
N PRO A 197 11.18 -4.47 8.00
CA PRO A 197 12.47 -5.11 8.28
C PRO A 197 13.67 -4.18 8.08
N HIS A 198 13.46 -2.92 7.65
CA HIS A 198 14.48 -1.91 7.34
C HIS A 198 15.55 -2.41 6.36
N THR A 199 15.18 -3.37 5.51
CA THR A 199 16.08 -4.04 4.58
C THR A 199 15.91 -3.44 3.19
N GLU A 200 17.02 -3.26 2.47
CA GLU A 200 17.02 -2.89 1.05
C GLU A 200 16.60 -4.10 0.19
N GLY A 201 15.34 -4.52 0.34
CA GLY A 201 14.85 -5.82 -0.11
C GLY A 201 15.14 -6.13 -1.58
N ALA A 202 15.01 -5.16 -2.48
CA ALA A 202 15.29 -5.36 -3.91
C ALA A 202 16.76 -5.73 -4.15
N ALA A 203 17.70 -5.00 -3.53
CA ALA A 203 19.13 -5.27 -3.66
C ALA A 203 19.50 -6.62 -3.05
N VAL A 204 18.94 -6.93 -1.88
CA VAL A 204 19.16 -8.20 -1.18
C VAL A 204 18.62 -9.38 -1.97
N GLY A 205 17.40 -9.27 -2.52
CA GLY A 205 16.82 -10.30 -3.38
C GLY A 205 17.63 -10.52 -4.66
N ALA A 206 18.12 -9.45 -5.28
CA ALA A 206 19.02 -9.56 -6.43
C ALA A 206 20.32 -10.29 -6.08
N ALA A 207 20.89 -10.02 -4.90
CA ALA A 207 22.07 -10.73 -4.41
C ALA A 207 21.79 -12.23 -4.17
N TYR A 208 20.61 -12.59 -3.64
CA TYR A 208 20.22 -13.99 -3.49
C TYR A 208 20.10 -14.69 -4.84
N ILE A 209 19.50 -14.05 -5.85
CA ILE A 209 19.40 -14.60 -7.21
C ILE A 209 20.79 -14.81 -7.82
N ALA A 210 21.70 -13.86 -7.64
CA ALA A 210 23.08 -13.98 -8.12
C ALA A 210 23.81 -15.15 -7.43
N ALA A 211 23.68 -15.26 -6.10
CA ALA A 211 24.28 -16.33 -5.32
C ALA A 211 23.71 -17.72 -5.69
N ALA A 212 22.41 -17.82 -5.94
CA ALA A 212 21.77 -19.03 -6.42
C ALA A 212 22.37 -19.52 -7.75
N GLY A 213 22.56 -18.61 -8.71
CA GLY A 213 23.22 -18.93 -9.98
C GLY A 213 24.69 -19.33 -9.83
N LEU A 214 25.42 -18.75 -8.88
CA LEU A 214 26.82 -19.11 -8.61
C LEU A 214 26.96 -20.47 -7.93
N LEU A 215 26.04 -20.80 -7.03
CA LEU A 215 26.04 -22.04 -6.25
C LEU A 215 25.39 -23.22 -6.99
N ASP A 216 24.79 -22.96 -8.16
CA ASP A 216 23.92 -23.91 -8.86
C ASP A 216 22.83 -24.49 -7.94
N GLU A 217 22.23 -23.60 -7.14
CA GLU A 217 21.24 -23.95 -6.14
C GLU A 217 19.92 -23.20 -6.36
N PRO A 218 18.78 -23.82 -6.02
CA PRO A 218 17.49 -23.15 -5.98
C PRO A 218 17.50 -21.92 -5.03
N VAL A 219 16.99 -20.75 -5.48
CA VAL A 219 17.15 -19.45 -4.79
C VAL A 219 16.48 -19.43 -3.42
N GLU A 220 15.44 -20.22 -3.24
CA GLU A 220 14.76 -20.39 -1.97
C GLU A 220 15.63 -21.04 -0.92
N LYS A 221 16.47 -22.00 -1.30
CA LYS A 221 17.44 -22.61 -0.39
C LYS A 221 18.52 -21.61 -0.01
N VAL A 222 18.98 -20.82 -0.98
CA VAL A 222 19.98 -19.77 -0.73
C VAL A 222 19.44 -18.71 0.23
N SER A 223 18.24 -18.19 -0.04
CA SER A 223 17.61 -17.18 0.81
C SER A 223 17.25 -17.74 2.20
N ALA A 224 16.66 -18.94 2.30
CA ALA A 224 16.31 -19.56 3.58
C ALA A 224 17.54 -19.72 4.50
N ARG A 225 18.67 -20.23 3.99
CA ARG A 225 19.90 -20.38 4.78
C ARG A 225 20.40 -19.06 5.37
N LEU A 226 20.25 -17.96 4.64
CA LEU A 226 20.70 -16.65 5.10
C LEU A 226 19.77 -16.06 6.16
N PHE A 227 18.44 -16.26 6.01
CA PHE A 227 17.47 -15.92 7.03
C PHE A 227 17.63 -16.76 8.31
N GLU A 228 17.78 -18.08 8.18
CA GLU A 228 17.95 -19.03 9.31
C GLU A 228 19.22 -18.76 10.11
N ARG A 229 20.29 -18.30 9.45
CA ARG A 229 21.54 -17.89 10.10
C ARG A 229 21.40 -16.58 10.89
N GLY A 230 20.23 -15.95 10.90
CA GLY A 230 19.97 -14.71 11.62
C GLY A 230 20.84 -13.55 11.12
N ILE A 231 21.31 -13.60 9.87
CA ILE A 231 22.09 -12.52 9.28
C ILE A 231 21.12 -11.35 9.07
N GLN A 232 21.19 -10.39 9.98
CA GLN A 232 20.44 -9.15 9.87
C GLN A 232 21.02 -8.35 8.71
N VAL A 233 20.30 -8.34 7.59
CA VAL A 233 20.75 -7.61 6.38
C VAL A 233 20.58 -6.10 6.55
N SER A 234 19.85 -5.68 7.58
CA SER A 234 19.75 -4.29 8.04
C SER A 234 20.48 -4.10 9.37
N PRO A 235 21.17 -2.97 9.60
CA PRO A 235 21.67 -2.62 10.92
C PRO A 235 20.56 -2.25 11.92
N GLN A 236 19.34 -1.97 11.45
CA GLN A 236 18.21 -1.57 12.28
C GLN A 236 17.32 -2.77 12.60
N LYS A 237 16.87 -2.87 13.85
CA LYS A 237 15.91 -3.91 14.25
C LYS A 237 14.57 -3.69 13.53
N PRO A 238 13.85 -4.76 13.17
CA PRO A 238 12.54 -4.63 12.57
C PRO A 238 11.58 -3.81 13.45
N THR A 239 10.80 -2.95 12.82
CA THR A 239 9.70 -2.23 13.49
C THR A 239 8.41 -2.99 13.26
N LEU A 240 7.68 -3.26 14.35
CA LEU A 240 6.33 -3.81 14.33
C LEU A 240 5.32 -2.71 14.64
N ILE A 241 4.23 -2.69 13.89
CA ILE A 241 3.14 -1.72 14.05
C ILE A 241 1.85 -2.51 14.11
N ALA A 242 1.34 -2.71 15.33
CA ALA A 242 0.07 -3.38 15.56
C ALA A 242 -1.10 -2.40 15.36
N PRO A 243 -2.26 -2.87 14.88
CA PRO A 243 -3.44 -2.02 14.75
C PRO A 243 -3.90 -1.52 16.13
N ARG A 244 -4.45 -0.31 16.16
CA ARG A 244 -5.13 0.26 17.34
C ARG A 244 -6.57 -0.25 17.37
N ASP A 245 -6.91 -1.07 18.36
CA ASP A 245 -8.22 -1.71 18.47
C ASP A 245 -9.38 -0.71 18.44
N GLU A 246 -9.21 0.46 19.04
CA GLU A 246 -10.22 1.53 19.06
C GLU A 246 -10.56 2.10 17.68
N ASN A 247 -9.66 1.94 16.70
CA ASN A 247 -9.81 2.49 15.36
C ASN A 247 -10.34 1.47 14.35
N ILE A 248 -10.24 0.15 14.63
CA ILE A 248 -10.58 -0.90 13.65
C ILE A 248 -12.00 -0.71 13.12
N LYS A 249 -12.99 -0.65 14.02
CA LYS A 249 -14.39 -0.48 13.63
C LYS A 249 -14.64 0.85 12.88
N LEU A 250 -13.97 1.93 13.30
CA LEU A 250 -14.09 3.23 12.64
C LEU A 250 -13.56 3.19 11.20
N TYR A 251 -12.47 2.46 10.98
CA TYR A 251 -11.89 2.29 9.65
C TYR A 251 -12.62 1.26 8.79
N GLU A 252 -13.33 0.30 9.38
CA GLU A 252 -14.29 -0.55 8.65
C GLU A 252 -15.44 0.29 8.11
N GLU A 253 -16.11 1.07 8.96
CA GLU A 253 -17.18 2.00 8.55
C GLU A 253 -16.66 3.08 7.57
N GLY A 254 -15.44 3.55 7.79
CA GLY A 254 -14.77 4.51 6.90
C GLY A 254 -14.44 3.92 5.52
N TYR A 255 -14.07 2.65 5.47
CA TYR A 255 -13.82 1.94 4.23
C TYR A 255 -15.12 1.69 3.44
N GLU A 256 -16.22 1.33 4.10
CA GLU A 256 -17.53 1.24 3.45
C GLU A 256 -17.93 2.57 2.81
N ARG A 257 -17.79 3.68 3.55
CA ARG A 257 -18.03 5.03 3.01
C ARG A 257 -17.09 5.38 1.86
N TYR A 258 -15.84 4.95 1.91
CA TYR A 258 -14.90 5.11 0.80
C TYR A 258 -15.40 4.40 -0.46
N LEU A 259 -15.92 3.17 -0.34
CA LEU A 259 -16.49 2.43 -1.47
C LEU A 259 -17.73 3.10 -2.05
N GLU A 260 -18.63 3.62 -1.21
CA GLU A 260 -19.80 4.39 -1.65
C GLU A 260 -19.40 5.64 -2.45
N VAL A 261 -18.45 6.43 -1.92
CA VAL A 261 -17.94 7.64 -2.59
C VAL A 261 -17.16 7.31 -3.86
N LEU A 262 -16.44 6.19 -3.87
CA LEU A 262 -15.76 5.69 -5.06
C LEU A 262 -16.78 5.34 -6.16
N GLU A 263 -17.88 4.66 -5.81
CA GLU A 263 -18.96 4.34 -6.74
C GLU A 263 -19.65 5.62 -7.27
N GLU A 264 -19.91 6.60 -6.40
CA GLU A 264 -20.41 7.93 -6.78
C GLU A 264 -19.47 8.60 -7.79
N ALA A 265 -18.17 8.62 -7.51
CA ALA A 265 -17.15 9.20 -8.39
C ALA A 265 -17.09 8.49 -9.75
N PHE A 266 -17.25 7.17 -9.79
CA PHE A 266 -17.36 6.44 -11.06
C PHE A 266 -18.61 6.85 -11.86
N LYS A 267 -19.77 6.95 -11.19
CA LYS A 267 -21.05 7.30 -11.84
C LYS A 267 -21.04 8.71 -12.44
N ASN A 268 -20.35 9.65 -11.79
CA ASN A 268 -20.30 11.05 -12.24
C ASN A 268 -19.03 11.40 -13.03
N GLY A 269 -18.22 10.41 -13.42
CA GLY A 269 -17.01 10.65 -14.21
C GLY A 269 -15.90 11.41 -13.47
N PHE A 270 -15.85 11.30 -12.14
CA PHE A 270 -14.94 12.03 -11.24
C PHE A 270 -15.10 13.55 -11.34
N GLU A 271 -16.30 14.03 -11.68
CA GLU A 271 -16.62 15.45 -11.62
C GLU A 271 -16.87 15.86 -10.16
N GLN A 272 -16.03 16.78 -9.66
CA GLN A 272 -16.20 17.33 -8.33
C GLN A 272 -17.36 18.33 -8.34
N GLU A 273 -18.49 18.00 -7.70
CA GLU A 273 -19.50 19.02 -7.39
C GLU A 273 -18.82 20.14 -6.60
N SER A 274 -18.99 21.38 -7.08
CA SER A 274 -18.23 22.54 -6.61
C SER A 274 -18.19 22.60 -5.08
N LEU A 275 -17.00 22.50 -4.49
CA LEU A 275 -16.74 22.77 -3.06
C LEU A 275 -16.90 24.27 -2.70
N ILE A 276 -17.45 25.04 -3.63
CA ILE A 276 -17.58 26.49 -3.62
C ILE A 276 -19.08 26.78 -3.55
N TYR A 277 -19.58 27.10 -2.36
CA TYR A 277 -20.63 28.12 -2.32
C TYR A 277 -19.99 29.39 -2.88
N SER A 278 -20.59 29.90 -3.95
CA SER A 278 -20.32 31.18 -4.55
C SER A 278 -20.17 32.27 -3.47
N SER A 279 -18.95 32.74 -3.26
CA SER A 279 -18.74 34.07 -2.71
C SER A 279 -18.91 35.06 -3.86
N GLY A 280 -20.15 35.53 -4.03
CA GLY A 280 -20.39 36.87 -4.54
C GLY A 280 -19.97 37.93 -3.51
#